data_AF-A0A9D9T8S1-F1
#
_entry.id   AF-A0A9D9T8S1-F1
#
_cell.length_a   1.000
_cell.length_b   1.000
_cell.length_c   1.000
_cell.angle_alpha   90.00
_cell.angle_beta   90.00
_cell.angle_gamma   90.00
#
_symmetry.space_group_name_H-M   'P 1'
#
loop_
_entity.id
_entity.type
_entity.pdbx_description
1 polymer ?
#
loop_
_entity_poly.entity_id
_entity_poly.type
_entity_poly.pdbx_seq_one_letter_code
_entity_poly.pdbx_strand_id
1 'polypeptide(L)'
;MKNLLSLASFSRAFLALRLPLIFLLGFSSQAIASSTGAPAPEGTLPNIGSLFALAVVMVAFSTAWMLNHSAPRVRVGGTLLAAASCAAMVGWFVLVLGTGVLENPKPFQAPMDAAKPALMWIEAGIALLAGLGLLALALCQRQGGEILDLPSTNEAARYGQVSRTLHWTTAILFLFMIPTGIFSAMIPEGVWYRLEYNITHKTIGVIILGLTIARLLWNRRSQRPALDGSLKPIERKMAHGAHVLLYVLLIAVPLTGYMMTSLHGYSTYFFAWEIPSFFAESPAYKYWGLFHKYLLQYLIYMILGAHILGALKHHFVDKHKAAIKRMLG
;
A
#
# COMPACT_ATOMS: atom_id res chain seq x y z
N MET A 1 -19.26 16.82 47.58
CA MET A 1 -18.83 15.41 47.78
C MET A 1 -19.79 14.55 46.98
N LYS A 2 -19.34 14.09 45.80
CA LYS A 2 -18.80 12.74 45.59
C LYS A 2 -19.92 11.70 45.52
N ASN A 3 -20.24 11.25 44.31
CA ASN A 3 -20.11 9.85 43.86
C ASN A 3 -20.97 9.62 42.61
N LEU A 4 -20.33 9.63 41.44
CA LEU A 4 -19.96 8.40 40.73
C LEU A 4 -21.15 7.76 40.00
N LEU A 5 -21.75 8.52 39.07
CA LEU A 5 -22.42 7.93 37.92
C LEU A 5 -21.32 7.36 37.00
N SER A 6 -20.99 6.12 37.34
CA SER A 6 -20.21 5.10 36.65
C SER A 6 -19.82 5.40 35.20
N LEU A 7 -18.49 5.44 34.97
CA LEU A 7 -17.80 5.31 33.69
C LEU A 7 -18.24 4.07 32.85
N ALA A 8 -19.07 3.17 33.39
CA ALA A 8 -19.59 2.01 32.67
C ALA A 8 -20.77 2.33 31.71
N SER A 9 -21.47 3.46 31.85
CA SER A 9 -22.54 3.83 30.91
C SER A 9 -21.99 4.45 29.61
N PHE A 10 -20.83 5.10 29.69
CA PHE A 10 -20.14 5.68 28.52
C PHE A 10 -19.49 4.59 27.65
N SER A 11 -19.02 3.48 28.23
CA SER A 11 -18.44 2.38 27.46
C SER A 11 -19.48 1.55 26.68
N ARG A 12 -20.74 1.50 27.14
CA ARG A 12 -21.82 0.79 26.44
C ARG A 12 -22.33 1.55 25.21
N ALA A 13 -22.33 2.88 25.24
CA ALA A 13 -22.65 3.69 24.06
C ALA A 13 -21.56 3.60 22.97
N PHE A 14 -20.29 3.41 23.36
CA PHE A 14 -19.19 3.15 22.42
C PHE A 14 -19.22 1.74 21.81
N LEU A 15 -19.83 0.75 22.50
CA LEU A 15 -20.01 -0.60 21.96
C LEU A 15 -21.14 -0.68 20.92
N ALA A 16 -22.15 0.20 20.98
CA ALA A 16 -23.32 0.17 20.09
C ALA A 16 -23.07 0.77 18.69
N LEU A 17 -21.92 1.41 18.45
CA LEU A 17 -21.48 1.92 17.14
C LEU A 17 -20.64 0.91 16.32
N ARG A 18 -20.65 -0.38 16.70
CA ARG A 18 -19.93 -1.46 16.00
C ARG A 18 -20.59 -1.99 14.71
N LEU A 19 -21.51 -1.24 14.11
CA LEU A 19 -21.97 -1.48 12.72
C LEU A 19 -22.10 -0.10 12.05
N PRO A 20 -21.11 0.32 11.23
CA PRO A 20 -20.59 -0.40 10.08
C PRO A 20 -19.04 -0.36 10.02
N LEU A 21 -18.38 -1.26 10.74
CA LEU A 21 -16.92 -1.45 10.66
C LEU A 21 -16.53 -2.93 10.41
N ILE A 22 -17.51 -3.73 10.00
CA ILE A 22 -17.35 -5.18 9.79
C ILE A 22 -16.66 -5.49 8.45
N PHE A 23 -16.55 -4.51 7.54
CA PHE A 23 -15.83 -4.68 6.26
C PHE A 23 -14.35 -4.26 6.28
N LEU A 24 -13.89 -3.61 7.36
CA LEU A 24 -12.48 -3.20 7.56
C LEU A 24 -11.76 -4.03 8.63
N LEU A 25 -12.46 -4.94 9.29
CA LEU A 25 -11.96 -5.76 10.39
C LEU A 25 -12.00 -7.24 10.00
N GLY A 26 -11.02 -7.67 9.20
CA GLY A 26 -10.64 -9.09 9.10
C GLY A 26 -9.96 -9.64 10.37
N PHE A 27 -10.04 -8.91 11.48
CA PHE A 27 -9.46 -9.27 12.77
C PHE A 27 -10.48 -9.02 13.88
N SER A 28 -11.54 -9.83 13.92
CA SER A 28 -12.35 -9.97 15.13
C SER A 28 -11.91 -11.22 15.90
N SER A 29 -11.63 -11.04 17.18
CA SER A 29 -11.11 -12.03 18.13
C SER A 29 -12.12 -13.11 18.56
N GLN A 30 -13.21 -13.33 17.81
CA GLN A 30 -14.30 -14.23 18.23
C GLN A 30 -14.76 -15.26 17.19
N ALA A 31 -14.23 -15.26 15.96
CA ALA A 31 -14.61 -16.26 14.95
C ALA A 31 -13.68 -17.50 14.88
N ILE A 32 -12.53 -17.50 15.56
CA ILE A 32 -11.55 -18.61 15.60
C ILE A 32 -11.36 -19.11 17.04
N ALA A 33 -12.43 -19.12 17.83
CA ALA A 33 -12.46 -19.83 19.11
C ALA A 33 -13.27 -21.13 19.03
N SER A 34 -13.86 -21.45 17.88
CA SER A 34 -14.66 -22.65 17.68
C SER A 34 -13.92 -23.69 16.85
N SER A 35 -13.59 -24.78 17.54
CA SER A 35 -13.12 -26.09 17.07
C SER A 35 -11.61 -26.23 16.79
N THR A 36 -10.94 -26.81 17.79
CA THR A 36 -9.63 -27.50 17.73
C THR A 36 -8.40 -26.63 17.52
N GLY A 37 -7.52 -26.62 18.53
CA GLY A 37 -6.25 -25.89 18.58
C GLY A 37 -5.18 -26.43 17.62
N ALA A 38 -5.48 -26.45 16.32
CA ALA A 38 -4.50 -26.56 15.25
C ALA A 38 -4.73 -25.38 14.30
N PRO A 39 -3.67 -24.67 13.86
CA PRO A 39 -3.82 -23.77 12.72
C PRO A 39 -4.40 -24.57 11.56
N ALA A 40 -5.35 -23.99 10.82
CA ALA A 40 -5.79 -24.59 9.56
C ALA A 40 -4.54 -24.90 8.72
N PRO A 41 -4.46 -26.09 8.09
CA PRO A 41 -3.30 -26.44 7.27
C PRO A 41 -3.05 -25.31 6.27
N GLU A 42 -1.79 -24.93 6.08
CA GLU A 42 -1.40 -24.07 4.97
C GLU A 42 -2.07 -24.61 3.70
N GLY A 43 -2.96 -23.83 3.08
CA GLY A 43 -3.65 -24.23 1.84
C GLY A 43 -5.18 -24.45 1.88
N THR A 44 -5.90 -24.27 2.99
CA THR A 44 -7.38 -24.29 2.94
C THR A 44 -7.95 -22.96 2.44
N LEU A 45 -8.79 -23.01 1.41
CA LEU A 45 -9.28 -21.84 0.68
C LEU A 45 -10.75 -21.54 0.94
N PRO A 46 -11.16 -20.26 0.97
CA PRO A 46 -10.32 -19.06 0.99
C PRO A 46 -9.81 -18.75 2.42
N ASN A 47 -8.50 -18.53 2.59
CA ASN A 47 -7.97 -17.97 3.83
C ASN A 47 -8.30 -16.47 3.94
N ILE A 48 -8.44 -15.97 5.17
CA ILE A 48 -8.97 -14.62 5.45
C ILE A 48 -8.03 -13.53 4.88
N GLY A 49 -6.72 -13.75 4.91
CA GLY A 49 -5.71 -12.83 4.39
C GLY A 49 -5.84 -12.61 2.88
N SER A 50 -6.23 -13.64 2.12
CA SER A 50 -6.46 -13.50 0.66
C SER A 50 -7.70 -12.67 0.34
N LEU A 51 -8.78 -12.83 1.11
CA LEU A 51 -9.98 -12.01 0.97
C LEU A 51 -9.69 -10.55 1.33
N PHE A 52 -8.90 -10.33 2.37
CA PHE A 52 -8.48 -8.99 2.75
C PHE A 52 -7.57 -8.35 1.68
N ALA A 53 -6.62 -9.10 1.12
CA ALA A 53 -5.82 -8.63 -0.02
C ALA A 53 -6.70 -8.25 -1.23
N LEU A 54 -7.72 -9.04 -1.54
CA LEU A 54 -8.69 -8.71 -2.59
C LEU A 54 -9.44 -7.41 -2.31
N ALA A 55 -9.92 -7.23 -1.08
CA ALA A 55 -10.58 -5.98 -0.69
C ALA A 55 -9.67 -4.76 -0.88
N VAL A 56 -8.41 -4.84 -0.45
CA VAL A 56 -7.41 -3.78 -0.63
C VAL A 56 -7.18 -3.47 -2.10
N VAL A 57 -7.08 -4.51 -2.94
CA VAL A 57 -6.87 -4.36 -4.39
C VAL A 57 -8.08 -3.72 -5.06
N MET A 58 -9.29 -4.14 -4.69
CA MET A 58 -10.53 -3.55 -5.20
C MET A 58 -10.68 -2.08 -4.80
N VAL A 59 -10.33 -1.72 -3.55
CA VAL A 59 -10.32 -0.32 -3.10
C VAL A 59 -9.28 0.50 -3.85
N ALA A 60 -8.06 -0.01 -4.03
CA ALA A 60 -7.00 0.68 -4.77
C ALA A 60 -7.36 0.88 -6.25
N PHE A 61 -7.92 -0.13 -6.90
CA PHE A 61 -8.40 -0.02 -8.28
C PHE A 61 -9.57 0.94 -8.40
N SER A 62 -10.57 0.84 -7.54
CA SER A 62 -11.75 1.72 -7.55
C SER A 62 -11.34 3.17 -7.31
N THR A 63 -10.47 3.43 -6.34
CA THR A 63 -9.93 4.77 -6.07
C THR A 63 -9.22 5.32 -7.31
N ALA A 64 -8.31 4.54 -7.91
CA ALA A 64 -7.59 4.95 -9.11
C ALA A 64 -8.54 5.22 -10.29
N TRP A 65 -9.51 4.35 -10.53
CA TRP A 65 -10.49 4.54 -11.60
C TRP A 65 -11.34 5.79 -11.37
N MET A 66 -11.87 5.98 -10.15
CA MET A 66 -12.69 7.13 -9.79
C MET A 66 -11.92 8.45 -9.94
N LEU A 67 -10.65 8.52 -9.50
CA LEU A 67 -9.79 9.70 -9.65
C LEU A 67 -9.54 10.09 -11.12
N ASN A 68 -9.68 9.14 -12.04
CA ASN A 68 -9.47 9.33 -13.48
C ASN A 68 -10.78 9.29 -14.28
N HIS A 69 -11.93 9.38 -13.60
CA HIS A 69 -13.25 9.36 -14.24
C HIS A 69 -13.60 10.72 -14.86
N SER A 70 -14.35 10.72 -15.96
CA SER A 70 -14.72 11.94 -16.70
C SER A 70 -15.62 12.87 -15.90
N ALA A 71 -16.59 12.31 -15.18
CA ALA A 71 -17.52 13.04 -14.33
C ALA A 71 -16.84 13.59 -13.05
N PRO A 72 -16.90 14.91 -12.78
CA PRO A 72 -16.29 15.54 -11.59
C PRO A 72 -16.76 14.94 -10.26
N ARG A 73 -18.06 14.65 -10.13
CA ARG A 73 -18.64 14.08 -8.90
C ARG A 73 -18.07 12.71 -8.56
N VAL A 74 -17.73 11.90 -9.57
CA VAL A 74 -17.09 10.60 -9.37
C VAL A 74 -15.65 10.78 -8.88
N ARG A 75 -14.92 11.78 -9.41
CA ARG A 75 -13.57 12.11 -8.92
C ARG A 75 -13.55 12.56 -7.47
N VAL A 76 -14.54 13.37 -7.05
CA VAL A 76 -14.72 13.72 -5.63
C VAL A 76 -14.89 12.45 -4.78
N GLY A 77 -15.69 11.48 -5.26
CA GLY A 77 -15.84 10.18 -4.62
C GLY A 77 -14.51 9.42 -4.50
N GLY A 78 -13.67 9.46 -5.54
CA GLY A 78 -12.33 8.86 -5.52
C GLY A 78 -11.42 9.51 -4.47
N THR A 79 -11.42 10.84 -4.39
CA THR A 79 -10.67 11.59 -3.36
C THR A 79 -11.17 11.26 -1.94
N LEU A 80 -12.48 11.14 -1.74
CA LEU A 80 -13.07 10.73 -0.46
C LEU A 80 -12.72 9.29 -0.09
N LEU A 81 -12.71 8.37 -1.06
CA LEU A 81 -12.31 6.97 -0.84
C LEU A 81 -10.83 6.88 -0.46
N ALA A 82 -9.96 7.69 -1.10
CA ALA A 82 -8.56 7.81 -0.71
C ALA A 82 -8.41 8.36 0.72
N ALA A 83 -9.15 9.42 1.07
CA ALA A 83 -9.15 9.98 2.43
C ALA A 83 -9.63 8.96 3.49
N ALA A 84 -10.69 8.22 3.18
CA ALA A 84 -11.19 7.15 4.04
C ALA A 84 -10.18 6.01 4.20
N SER A 85 -9.42 5.68 3.14
CA SER A 85 -8.34 4.69 3.20
C SER A 85 -7.18 5.15 4.11
N CYS A 86 -6.83 6.44 4.06
CA CYS A 86 -5.87 7.04 4.99
C CYS A 86 -6.37 6.96 6.45
N ALA A 87 -7.64 7.28 6.70
CA ALA A 87 -8.23 7.16 8.02
C ALA A 87 -8.25 5.70 8.52
N ALA A 88 -8.55 4.75 7.63
CA ALA A 88 -8.49 3.32 7.92
C ALA A 88 -7.07 2.85 8.28
N MET A 89 -6.04 3.39 7.63
CA MET A 89 -4.63 3.11 7.97
C MET A 89 -4.29 3.62 9.39
N VAL A 90 -4.74 4.82 9.76
CA VAL A 90 -4.57 5.36 11.12
C VAL A 90 -5.32 4.50 12.14
N GLY A 91 -6.56 4.10 11.82
CA GLY A 91 -7.35 3.20 12.66
C GLY A 91 -6.67 1.84 12.86
N TRP A 92 -6.11 1.26 11.78
CA TRP A 92 -5.31 0.04 11.85
C TRP A 92 -4.09 0.22 12.76
N PHE A 93 -3.36 1.33 12.65
CA PHE A 93 -2.23 1.61 13.53
C PHE A 93 -2.63 1.71 15.01
N VAL A 94 -3.78 2.33 15.30
CA VAL A 94 -4.32 2.37 16.67
C VAL A 94 -4.63 0.96 17.19
N LEU A 95 -5.14 0.06 16.35
CA LEU A 95 -5.33 -1.35 16.73
C LEU A 95 -4.00 -2.06 16.98
N VAL A 96 -2.95 -1.74 16.20
CA VAL A 96 -1.59 -2.27 16.42
C VAL A 96 -1.06 -1.90 17.80
N LEU A 97 -1.33 -0.69 18.32
CA LEU A 97 -0.95 -0.30 19.69
C LEU A 97 -1.51 -1.25 20.74
N GLY A 98 -2.70 -1.81 20.51
CA GLY A 98 -3.32 -2.80 21.41
C GLY A 98 -2.71 -4.20 21.36
N THR A 99 -1.80 -4.48 20.42
CA THR A 99 -1.21 -5.83 20.24
C THR A 99 0.03 -6.09 21.07
N GLY A 100 0.66 -5.05 21.63
CA GLY A 100 1.94 -5.17 22.35
C GLY A 100 3.17 -5.32 21.43
N VAL A 101 3.00 -5.31 20.10
CA VAL A 101 4.09 -5.53 19.14
C VAL A 101 5.07 -4.35 19.07
N LEU A 102 4.63 -3.13 19.36
CA LEU A 102 5.55 -1.98 19.37
C LEU A 102 6.44 -2.00 20.62
N GLU A 103 5.92 -2.51 21.73
CA GLU A 103 6.60 -2.64 23.01
C GLU A 103 7.53 -3.87 23.04
N ASN A 104 7.06 -4.99 22.47
CA ASN A 104 7.77 -6.26 22.45
C ASN A 104 7.85 -6.82 21.02
N PRO A 105 8.59 -6.17 20.11
CA PRO A 105 8.74 -6.65 18.75
C PRO A 105 9.55 -7.95 18.70
N LYS A 106 9.43 -8.65 17.57
CA LYS A 106 10.34 -9.75 17.21
C LYS A 106 11.82 -9.32 17.43
N PRO A 107 12.68 -10.21 17.97
CA PRO A 107 14.10 -9.92 18.15
C PRO A 107 14.76 -9.36 16.89
N PHE A 108 15.53 -8.30 17.06
CA PHE A 108 16.19 -7.61 15.96
C PHE A 108 17.20 -8.52 15.26
N GLN A 109 17.09 -8.56 13.93
CA GLN A 109 18.01 -9.26 13.03
C GLN A 109 19.13 -8.32 12.59
N ALA A 110 18.89 -7.00 12.58
CA ALA A 110 19.87 -5.98 12.26
C ALA A 110 19.66 -4.70 13.12
N PRO A 111 20.69 -3.86 13.32
CA PRO A 111 20.56 -2.61 14.09
C PRO A 111 19.45 -1.68 13.59
N MET A 112 19.18 -1.67 12.28
CA MET A 112 18.13 -0.86 11.66
C MET A 112 16.71 -1.26 12.11
N ASP A 113 16.53 -2.46 12.65
CA ASP A 113 15.23 -2.95 13.10
C ASP A 113 14.68 -2.14 14.29
N ALA A 114 15.57 -1.53 15.08
CA ALA A 114 15.21 -0.68 16.20
C ALA A 114 14.40 0.57 15.77
N ALA A 115 14.52 0.99 14.51
CA ALA A 115 13.78 2.14 13.98
C ALA A 115 12.33 1.81 13.58
N LYS A 116 11.97 0.53 13.42
CA LYS A 116 10.64 0.12 12.89
C LYS A 116 9.45 0.64 13.71
N PRO A 117 9.44 0.59 15.05
CA PRO A 117 8.35 1.18 15.82
C PRO A 117 8.16 2.67 15.53
N ALA A 118 9.26 3.43 15.43
CA ALA A 118 9.21 4.86 15.13
C ALA A 118 8.71 5.12 13.69
N LEU A 119 9.10 4.29 12.72
CA LEU A 119 8.62 4.40 11.34
C LEU A 119 7.09 4.21 11.25
N MET A 120 6.52 3.28 12.01
CA MET A 120 5.07 3.08 12.05
C MET A 120 4.32 4.32 12.56
N TRP A 121 4.87 5.00 13.58
CA TRP A 121 4.33 6.29 14.06
C TRP A 121 4.40 7.38 13.00
N ILE A 122 5.53 7.49 12.31
CA ILE A 122 5.73 8.46 11.23
C ILE A 122 4.71 8.22 10.10
N GLU A 123 4.50 6.97 9.71
CA GLU A 123 3.54 6.58 8.68
C GLU A 123 2.10 6.88 9.07
N ALA A 124 1.72 6.60 10.32
CA ALA A 124 0.40 6.97 10.84
C ALA A 124 0.20 8.49 10.83
N GLY A 125 1.22 9.27 11.19
CA GLY A 125 1.20 10.73 11.11
C GLY A 125 1.06 11.24 9.67
N ILE A 126 1.83 10.70 8.73
CA ILE A 126 1.73 11.03 7.30
C ILE A 126 0.33 10.68 6.78
N ALA A 127 -0.20 9.50 7.10
CA ALA A 127 -1.53 9.07 6.70
C ALA A 127 -2.62 10.00 7.24
N LEU A 128 -2.53 10.42 8.51
CA LEU A 128 -3.47 11.38 9.09
C LEU A 128 -3.46 12.71 8.35
N LEU A 129 -2.27 13.30 8.14
CA LEU A 129 -2.13 14.58 7.44
C LEU A 129 -2.60 14.48 5.98
N ALA A 130 -2.24 13.41 5.27
CA ALA A 130 -2.68 13.15 3.91
C ALA A 130 -4.21 12.98 3.85
N GLY A 131 -4.81 12.24 4.78
CA GLY A 131 -6.26 12.04 4.86
C GLY A 131 -7.02 13.35 5.07
N LEU A 132 -6.55 14.21 5.98
CA LEU A 132 -7.13 15.54 6.20
C LEU A 132 -6.99 16.44 4.97
N GLY A 133 -5.81 16.42 4.32
CA GLY A 133 -5.57 17.15 3.08
C GLY A 133 -6.46 16.70 1.92
N LEU A 134 -6.66 15.39 1.76
CA LEU A 134 -7.56 14.81 0.77
C LEU A 134 -9.02 15.16 1.06
N LEU A 135 -9.43 15.18 2.33
CA LEU A 135 -10.78 15.61 2.71
C LEU A 135 -11.02 17.08 2.35
N ALA A 136 -10.06 17.96 2.66
CA ALA A 136 -10.12 19.36 2.25
C ALA A 136 -10.17 19.52 0.72
N LEU A 137 -9.34 18.77 -0.01
CA LEU A 137 -9.34 18.75 -1.47
C LEU A 137 -10.70 18.28 -2.03
N ALA A 138 -11.30 17.24 -1.46
CA ALA A 138 -12.60 16.75 -1.88
C ALA A 138 -13.70 17.82 -1.70
N LEU A 139 -13.64 18.62 -0.62
CA LEU A 139 -14.55 19.74 -0.41
C LEU A 139 -14.37 20.84 -1.46
N CYS A 140 -13.13 21.19 -1.81
CA CYS A 140 -12.85 22.13 -2.90
C CYS A 140 -13.35 21.60 -4.26
N GLN A 141 -13.13 20.32 -4.54
CA GLN A 141 -13.54 19.69 -5.81
C GLN A 141 -15.07 19.65 -6.00
N ARG A 142 -15.86 19.66 -4.92
CA ARG A 142 -17.35 19.69 -5.02
C ARG A 142 -17.88 20.91 -5.74
N GLN A 143 -17.12 22.00 -5.75
CA GLN A 143 -17.48 23.24 -6.43
C GLN A 143 -17.07 23.26 -7.91
N GLY A 144 -16.23 22.31 -8.35
CA GLY A 144 -15.73 22.22 -9.72
C GLY A 144 -16.64 21.43 -10.66
N GLY A 145 -16.76 21.88 -11.91
CA GLY A 145 -17.57 21.25 -12.96
C GLY A 145 -16.78 20.74 -14.18
N GLU A 146 -15.44 20.82 -14.15
CA GLU A 146 -14.61 20.52 -15.32
C GLU A 146 -14.68 19.04 -15.73
N ILE A 147 -15.14 18.77 -16.95
CA ILE A 147 -15.17 17.41 -17.49
C ILE A 147 -13.76 16.99 -17.87
N LEU A 148 -13.32 15.84 -17.37
CA LEU A 148 -12.01 15.28 -17.69
C LEU A 148 -12.15 14.31 -18.85
N ASP A 149 -11.92 14.79 -20.07
CA ASP A 149 -11.91 13.93 -21.24
C ASP A 149 -10.52 13.28 -21.41
N LEU A 150 -10.45 11.95 -21.26
CA LEU A 150 -9.22 11.18 -21.38
C LEU A 150 -9.44 10.01 -22.34
N PRO A 151 -8.65 9.92 -23.44
CA PRO A 151 -8.62 8.69 -24.21
C PRO A 151 -8.05 7.53 -23.40
N SER A 152 -8.30 6.30 -23.85
CA SER A 152 -7.74 5.10 -23.24
C SER A 152 -6.21 5.06 -23.36
N THR A 153 -5.68 5.47 -24.51
CA THR A 153 -4.24 5.57 -24.82
C THR A 153 -3.64 6.93 -24.46
N ASN A 154 -2.31 6.99 -24.36
CA ASN A 154 -1.60 8.24 -24.13
C ASN A 154 -1.63 9.14 -25.38
N GLU A 155 -1.54 10.44 -25.13
CA GLU A 155 -1.31 11.46 -26.15
C GLU A 155 0.09 12.07 -25.98
N ALA A 156 0.50 12.97 -26.88
CA ALA A 156 1.83 13.59 -26.85
C ALA A 156 2.12 14.36 -25.54
N ALA A 157 1.10 14.98 -24.95
CA ALA A 157 1.25 15.84 -23.77
C ALA A 157 0.67 15.24 -22.47
N ARG A 158 -0.22 14.24 -22.54
CA ARG A 158 -0.93 13.68 -21.37
C ARG A 158 -1.02 12.16 -21.39
N TYR A 159 -1.02 11.54 -20.20
CA TYR A 159 -1.26 10.11 -20.07
C TYR A 159 -2.75 9.80 -20.21
N GLY A 160 -3.05 8.70 -20.91
CA GLY A 160 -4.41 8.19 -21.07
C GLY A 160 -4.94 7.52 -19.81
N GLN A 161 -6.22 7.19 -19.84
CA GLN A 161 -6.93 6.61 -18.69
C GLN A 161 -6.30 5.30 -18.21
N VAL A 162 -5.91 4.39 -19.12
CA VAL A 162 -5.32 3.09 -18.74
C VAL A 162 -3.98 3.28 -18.02
N SER A 163 -3.11 4.14 -18.54
CA SER A 163 -1.80 4.44 -17.94
C SER A 163 -1.94 5.04 -16.54
N ARG A 164 -2.91 5.95 -16.38
CA ARG A 164 -3.19 6.63 -15.09
C ARG A 164 -3.77 5.65 -14.08
N THR A 165 -4.75 4.83 -14.47
CA THR A 165 -5.33 3.81 -13.59
C THR A 165 -4.29 2.80 -13.13
N LEU A 166 -3.50 2.22 -14.06
CA LEU A 166 -2.42 1.28 -13.70
C LEU A 166 -1.41 1.91 -12.75
N HIS A 167 -1.02 3.16 -12.99
CA HIS A 167 -0.10 3.89 -12.11
C HIS A 167 -0.68 4.08 -10.71
N TRP A 168 -1.88 4.65 -10.60
CA TRP A 168 -2.49 4.97 -9.31
C TRP A 168 -2.87 3.73 -8.51
N THR A 169 -3.34 2.67 -9.17
CA THR A 169 -3.57 1.38 -8.49
C THR A 169 -2.26 0.84 -7.92
N THR A 170 -1.18 0.84 -8.71
CA THR A 170 0.14 0.39 -8.25
C THR A 170 0.67 1.28 -7.12
N ALA A 171 0.51 2.61 -7.23
CA ALA A 171 0.98 3.56 -6.23
C ALA A 171 0.25 3.40 -4.89
N ILE A 172 -1.08 3.27 -4.90
CA ILE A 172 -1.89 3.06 -3.69
C ILE A 172 -1.53 1.73 -3.03
N LEU A 173 -1.44 0.64 -3.80
CA LEU A 173 -1.02 -0.67 -3.29
C LEU A 173 0.40 -0.63 -2.73
N PHE A 174 1.33 0.06 -3.40
CA PHE A 174 2.70 0.17 -2.92
C PHE A 174 2.77 0.99 -1.62
N LEU A 175 2.04 2.11 -1.51
CA LEU A 175 1.96 2.88 -0.28
C LEU A 175 1.37 2.06 0.87
N PHE A 176 0.43 1.15 0.60
CA PHE A 176 -0.07 0.18 1.57
C PHE A 176 1.00 -0.87 1.96
N MET A 177 1.88 -1.26 1.04
CA MET A 177 2.94 -2.25 1.29
C MET A 177 4.02 -1.77 2.26
N ILE A 178 4.21 -0.46 2.41
CA ILE A 178 5.23 0.12 3.30
C ILE A 178 4.96 -0.22 4.79
N PRO A 179 3.83 0.21 5.39
CA PRO A 179 3.52 -0.13 6.79
C PRO A 179 3.37 -1.63 6.99
N THR A 180 2.84 -2.35 5.99
CA THR A 180 2.67 -3.80 6.14
C THR A 180 3.97 -4.58 6.08
N GLY A 181 4.95 -4.16 5.28
CA GLY A 181 6.28 -4.74 5.29
C GLY A 181 6.99 -4.53 6.62
N ILE A 182 6.88 -3.32 7.18
CA ILE A 182 7.47 -2.99 8.49
C ILE A 182 6.82 -3.83 9.59
N PHE A 183 5.49 -3.84 9.65
CA PHE A 183 4.78 -4.60 10.67
C PHE A 183 5.04 -6.11 10.55
N SER A 184 4.98 -6.69 9.35
CA SER A 184 5.30 -8.12 9.12
C SER A 184 6.67 -8.52 9.70
N ALA A 185 7.66 -7.63 9.59
CA ALA A 185 9.00 -7.84 10.13
C ALA A 185 9.08 -7.70 11.67
N MET A 186 8.07 -7.11 12.31
CA MET A 186 7.98 -6.93 13.77
C MET A 186 7.14 -7.99 14.48
N ILE A 187 6.17 -8.63 13.81
CA ILE A 187 5.28 -9.61 14.46
C ILE A 187 6.10 -10.78 15.02
N PRO A 188 6.03 -11.10 16.33
CA PRO A 188 6.70 -12.26 16.91
C PRO A 188 6.24 -13.59 16.30
N GLU A 189 7.09 -14.61 16.38
CA GLU A 189 6.73 -15.97 15.94
C GLU A 189 5.65 -16.57 16.85
N GLY A 190 4.82 -17.47 16.31
CA GLY A 190 3.73 -18.11 17.05
C GLY A 190 2.47 -17.25 17.31
N VAL A 191 2.49 -15.96 16.97
CA VAL A 191 1.31 -15.09 17.10
C VAL A 191 0.25 -15.44 16.06
N TRP A 192 -1.01 -15.62 16.52
CA TRP A 192 -2.11 -16.18 15.72
C TRP A 192 -2.40 -15.45 14.40
N TYR A 193 -2.26 -14.12 14.36
CA TYR A 193 -2.56 -13.33 13.15
C TYR A 193 -1.37 -13.24 12.17
N ARG A 194 -0.18 -13.73 12.54
CA ARG A 194 1.04 -13.59 11.74
C ARG A 194 0.90 -14.23 10.36
N LEU A 195 0.27 -15.40 10.28
CA LEU A 195 0.09 -16.13 9.02
C LEU A 195 -0.75 -15.31 8.03
N GLU A 196 -1.97 -14.97 8.41
CA GLU A 196 -2.91 -14.21 7.57
C GLU A 196 -2.36 -12.85 7.15
N TYR A 197 -1.62 -12.19 8.05
CA TYR A 197 -0.95 -10.93 7.73
C TYR A 197 0.11 -11.10 6.65
N ASN A 198 0.92 -12.16 6.74
CA ASN A 198 1.93 -12.46 5.73
C ASN A 198 1.31 -12.91 4.40
N ILE A 199 0.20 -13.65 4.42
CA ILE A 199 -0.53 -14.01 3.21
C ILE A 199 -1.02 -12.76 2.48
N THR A 200 -1.58 -11.79 3.22
CA THR A 200 -2.00 -10.50 2.68
C THR A 200 -0.82 -9.78 1.99
N HIS A 201 0.29 -9.60 2.72
CA HIS A 201 1.47 -8.90 2.23
C HIS A 201 2.06 -9.56 0.97
N LYS A 202 2.23 -10.89 1.00
CA LYS A 202 2.74 -11.68 -0.14
C LYS A 202 1.81 -11.55 -1.36
N THR A 203 0.50 -11.69 -1.16
CA THR A 203 -0.49 -11.61 -2.24
C THR A 203 -0.45 -10.25 -2.94
N ILE A 204 -0.43 -9.15 -2.17
CA ILE A 204 -0.35 -7.80 -2.75
C ILE A 204 0.99 -7.58 -3.45
N GLY A 205 2.10 -8.11 -2.91
CA GLY A 205 3.40 -8.10 -3.58
C GLY A 205 3.38 -8.75 -4.97
N VAL A 206 2.74 -9.93 -5.10
CA VAL A 206 2.56 -10.60 -6.39
C VAL A 206 1.67 -9.79 -7.34
N ILE A 207 0.62 -9.16 -6.83
CA ILE A 207 -0.27 -8.31 -7.65
C ILE A 207 0.47 -7.07 -8.16
N ILE A 208 1.29 -6.42 -7.33
CA ILE A 208 2.13 -5.29 -7.77
C ILE A 208 3.11 -5.72 -8.86
N LEU A 209 3.70 -6.91 -8.76
CA LEU A 209 4.55 -7.47 -9.82
C LEU A 209 3.75 -7.61 -11.14
N GLY A 210 2.56 -8.21 -11.06
CA GLY A 210 1.65 -8.35 -12.22
C GLY A 210 1.24 -7.01 -12.83
N LEU A 211 0.86 -6.03 -12.02
CA LEU A 211 0.53 -4.68 -12.46
C LEU A 211 1.72 -3.96 -13.09
N THR A 212 2.92 -4.18 -12.56
CA THR A 212 4.15 -3.61 -13.11
C THR A 212 4.46 -4.20 -14.49
N ILE A 213 4.31 -5.51 -14.66
CA ILE A 213 4.42 -6.19 -15.98
C ILE A 213 3.36 -5.66 -16.93
N ALA A 214 2.09 -5.61 -16.51
CA ALA A 214 0.99 -5.08 -17.32
C ALA A 214 1.27 -3.64 -17.78
N ARG A 215 1.82 -2.80 -16.88
CA ARG A 215 2.22 -1.44 -17.20
C ARG A 215 3.36 -1.40 -18.22
N LEU A 216 4.39 -2.25 -18.09
CA LEU A 216 5.47 -2.35 -19.08
C LEU A 216 4.96 -2.79 -20.46
N LEU A 217 4.06 -3.78 -20.52
CA LEU A 217 3.41 -4.22 -21.76
C LEU A 217 2.55 -3.11 -22.36
N TRP A 218 1.78 -2.39 -21.53
CA TRP A 218 0.96 -1.26 -21.97
C TRP A 218 1.80 -0.14 -22.62
N ASN A 219 2.96 0.16 -22.04
CA ASN A 219 3.86 1.18 -22.59
C ASN A 219 4.39 0.85 -24.00
N ARG A 220 4.35 -0.42 -24.42
CA ARG A 220 4.69 -0.80 -25.81
C ARG A 220 3.58 -0.49 -26.80
N ARG A 221 2.32 -0.48 -26.34
CA ARG A 221 1.14 -0.16 -27.17
C ARG A 221 0.81 1.32 -27.17
N SER A 222 1.09 2.01 -26.06
CA SER A 222 0.72 3.39 -25.84
C SER A 222 1.97 4.19 -25.44
N GLN A 223 2.55 4.91 -26.40
CA GLN A 223 3.81 5.65 -26.22
C GLN A 223 3.72 6.58 -25.01
N ARG A 224 4.77 6.61 -24.18
CA ARG A 224 4.81 7.52 -23.03
C ARG A 224 4.96 8.97 -23.53
N PRO A 225 4.18 9.93 -23.01
CA PRO A 225 4.39 11.32 -23.37
C PRO A 225 5.77 11.79 -22.91
N ALA A 226 6.45 12.60 -23.71
CA ALA A 226 7.82 13.04 -23.45
C ALA A 226 7.93 13.80 -22.12
N LEU A 227 9.09 13.76 -21.46
CA LEU A 227 9.32 14.61 -20.28
C LEU A 227 9.17 16.09 -20.65
N ASP A 228 8.71 16.90 -19.71
CA ASP A 228 8.48 18.33 -19.94
C ASP A 228 9.76 19.02 -20.44
N GLY A 229 9.62 19.79 -21.51
CA GLY A 229 10.71 20.54 -22.13
C GLY A 229 11.33 21.58 -21.20
N SER A 230 10.56 22.07 -20.22
CA SER A 230 10.98 23.05 -19.22
C SER A 230 11.95 22.49 -18.16
N LEU A 231 12.09 21.17 -18.06
CA LEU A 231 13.03 20.55 -17.12
C LEU A 231 14.48 20.81 -17.54
N LYS A 232 15.33 21.17 -16.57
CA LYS A 232 16.78 21.27 -16.79
C LYS A 232 17.33 19.90 -17.22
N PRO A 233 18.42 19.84 -18.00
CA PRO A 233 18.98 18.56 -18.47
C PRO A 233 19.28 17.57 -17.34
N ILE A 234 19.76 18.05 -16.19
CA ILE A 234 20.02 17.21 -15.02
C ILE A 234 18.72 16.67 -14.39
N GLU A 235 17.69 17.51 -14.26
CA GLU A 235 16.37 17.11 -13.73
C GLU A 235 15.72 16.06 -14.63
N ARG A 236 15.85 16.22 -15.96
CA ARG A 236 15.37 15.23 -16.94
C ARG A 236 16.08 13.88 -16.79
N LYS A 237 17.41 13.88 -16.62
CA LYS A 237 18.20 12.66 -16.36
C LYS A 237 17.79 12.00 -15.05
N MET A 238 17.65 12.77 -13.97
CA MET A 238 17.22 12.26 -12.66
C MET A 238 15.81 11.68 -12.71
N ALA A 239 14.85 12.37 -13.35
CA ALA A 239 13.49 11.88 -13.51
C ALA A 239 13.45 10.56 -14.31
N HIS A 240 14.22 10.47 -15.40
CA HIS A 240 14.35 9.24 -16.16
C HIS A 240 14.97 8.10 -15.32
N GLY A 241 16.07 8.38 -14.62
CA GLY A 241 16.73 7.43 -13.73
C GLY A 241 15.81 6.92 -12.62
N ALA A 242 15.07 7.82 -11.97
CA ALA A 242 14.08 7.46 -10.95
C ALA A 242 12.99 6.55 -11.52
N HIS A 243 12.43 6.86 -12.70
CA HIS A 243 11.43 5.98 -13.32
C HIS A 243 11.99 4.59 -13.64
N VAL A 244 13.19 4.51 -14.22
CA VAL A 244 13.83 3.21 -14.53
C VAL A 244 14.08 2.42 -13.25
N LEU A 245 14.68 3.05 -12.23
CA LEU A 245 14.94 2.41 -10.94
C LEU A 245 13.66 1.95 -10.26
N LEU A 246 12.57 2.73 -10.28
CA LEU A 246 11.29 2.31 -9.74
C LEU A 246 10.74 1.07 -10.46
N TYR A 247 10.83 0.99 -11.79
CA TYR A 247 10.43 -0.24 -12.50
C TYR A 247 11.27 -1.44 -12.10
N VAL A 248 12.60 -1.28 -12.00
CA VAL A 248 13.50 -2.35 -11.58
C VAL A 248 13.17 -2.79 -10.16
N LEU A 249 12.97 -1.86 -9.23
CA LEU A 249 12.71 -2.15 -7.82
C LEU A 249 11.32 -2.77 -7.60
N LEU A 250 10.29 -2.31 -8.32
CA LEU A 250 8.94 -2.90 -8.28
C LEU A 250 8.91 -4.35 -8.78
N ILE A 251 9.92 -4.78 -9.53
CA ILE A 251 10.12 -6.18 -9.94
C ILE A 251 11.02 -6.91 -8.94
N ALA A 252 12.16 -6.31 -8.58
CA ALA A 252 13.18 -6.97 -7.76
C ALA A 252 12.70 -7.23 -6.32
N VAL A 253 11.98 -6.29 -5.70
CA VAL A 253 11.48 -6.44 -4.32
C VAL A 253 10.57 -7.67 -4.18
N PRO A 254 9.48 -7.86 -4.96
CA PRO A 254 8.65 -9.05 -4.83
C PRO A 254 9.37 -10.35 -5.21
N LEU A 255 10.27 -10.33 -6.21
CA LEU A 255 11.07 -11.51 -6.56
C LEU A 255 12.00 -11.93 -5.43
N THR A 256 12.71 -10.98 -4.82
CA THR A 256 13.57 -11.27 -3.65
C THR A 256 12.75 -11.72 -2.44
N GLY A 257 11.53 -11.20 -2.24
CA GLY A 257 10.61 -11.67 -1.20
C GLY A 257 10.11 -13.10 -1.43
N TYR A 258 9.85 -13.47 -2.69
CA TYR A 258 9.54 -14.83 -3.10
C TYR A 258 10.73 -15.76 -2.81
N MET A 259 11.94 -15.42 -3.28
CA MET A 259 13.16 -16.20 -3.02
C MET A 259 13.42 -16.37 -1.51
N MET A 260 13.26 -15.31 -0.72
CA MET A 260 13.37 -15.35 0.74
C MET A 260 12.37 -16.33 1.36
N THR A 261 11.11 -16.31 0.92
CA THR A 261 10.05 -17.15 1.48
C THR A 261 10.22 -18.62 1.07
N SER A 262 10.46 -18.86 -0.22
CA SER A 262 10.62 -20.20 -0.80
C SER A 262 11.82 -20.95 -0.23
N LEU A 263 12.99 -20.31 -0.14
CA LEU A 263 14.20 -20.94 0.40
C LEU A 263 14.13 -21.14 1.92
N HIS A 264 13.20 -20.49 2.61
CA HIS A 264 12.94 -20.68 4.03
C HIS A 264 11.97 -21.85 4.30
N GLY A 265 11.38 -22.45 3.26
CA GLY A 265 10.42 -23.55 3.41
C GLY A 265 8.97 -23.11 3.55
N TYR A 266 8.67 -21.82 3.36
CA TYR A 266 7.29 -21.32 3.39
C TYR A 266 6.71 -21.19 1.98
N SER A 267 5.40 -21.39 1.89
CA SER A 267 4.67 -21.12 0.65
C SER A 267 4.37 -19.63 0.45
N THR A 268 4.19 -19.28 -0.82
CA THR A 268 3.69 -17.97 -1.24
C THR A 268 2.26 -18.13 -1.75
N TYR A 269 1.45 -17.08 -1.67
CA TYR A 269 0.05 -17.13 -2.10
C TYR A 269 -0.23 -16.03 -3.11
N PHE A 270 -1.05 -16.35 -4.09
CA PHE A 270 -1.72 -15.41 -4.98
C PHE A 270 -3.22 -15.60 -4.80
N PHE A 271 -3.81 -14.77 -3.93
CA PHE A 271 -5.18 -14.99 -3.45
C PHE A 271 -5.33 -16.44 -2.95
N ALA A 272 -6.33 -17.15 -3.47
CA ALA A 272 -6.61 -18.51 -3.11
C ALA A 272 -5.62 -19.52 -3.72
N TRP A 273 -4.67 -19.13 -4.56
CA TRP A 273 -3.73 -20.11 -5.13
C TRP A 273 -2.42 -20.10 -4.37
N GLU A 274 -2.05 -21.26 -3.83
CA GLU A 274 -0.70 -21.48 -3.35
C GLU A 274 0.26 -21.50 -4.55
N ILE A 275 1.29 -20.66 -4.47
CA ILE A 275 2.44 -20.70 -5.35
C ILE A 275 3.48 -21.57 -4.63
N PRO A 276 3.69 -22.82 -5.10
CA PRO A 276 4.64 -23.71 -4.45
C PRO A 276 6.05 -23.13 -4.50
N SER A 277 6.89 -23.55 -3.57
CA SER A 277 8.32 -23.32 -3.68
C SER A 277 8.89 -24.15 -4.82
N PHE A 278 9.57 -23.51 -5.77
CA PHE A 278 10.36 -24.20 -6.80
C PHE A 278 11.79 -24.51 -6.35
N PHE A 279 12.13 -24.19 -5.09
CA PHE A 279 13.47 -24.31 -4.55
C PHE A 279 13.47 -25.16 -3.28
N ALA A 280 14.50 -25.97 -3.12
CA ALA A 280 14.76 -26.66 -1.86
C ALA A 280 15.11 -25.64 -0.76
N GLU A 281 14.77 -25.97 0.48
CA GLU A 281 15.15 -25.17 1.64
C GLU A 281 16.66 -24.97 1.69
N SER A 282 17.09 -23.75 1.97
CA SER A 282 18.50 -23.37 1.96
C SER A 282 18.78 -22.18 2.86
N PRO A 283 19.92 -22.14 3.58
CA PRO A 283 20.35 -20.97 4.34
C PRO A 283 20.45 -19.69 3.52
N ALA A 284 20.47 -19.79 2.19
CA ALA A 284 20.45 -18.65 1.28
C ALA A 284 19.24 -17.72 1.48
N TYR A 285 18.14 -18.18 2.10
CA TYR A 285 17.01 -17.33 2.48
C TYR A 285 17.44 -16.10 3.30
N LYS A 286 18.54 -16.20 4.07
CA LYS A 286 19.09 -15.09 4.86
C LYS A 286 19.62 -13.96 3.98
N TYR A 287 20.31 -14.28 2.88
CA TYR A 287 20.80 -13.28 1.92
C TYR A 287 19.65 -12.63 1.17
N TRP A 288 18.67 -13.41 0.71
CA TRP A 288 17.47 -12.87 0.09
C TRP A 288 16.64 -12.01 1.05
N GLY A 289 16.62 -12.38 2.33
CA GLY A 289 16.08 -11.54 3.40
C GLY A 289 16.84 -10.23 3.58
N LEU A 290 18.16 -10.23 3.45
CA LEU A 290 18.97 -9.01 3.48
C LEU A 290 18.59 -8.07 2.32
N PHE A 291 18.47 -8.62 1.12
CA PHE A 291 18.06 -7.87 -0.07
C PHE A 291 16.66 -7.29 0.07
N HIS A 292 15.69 -8.14 0.43
CA HIS A 292 14.28 -7.77 0.47
C HIS A 292 13.96 -6.79 1.60
N LYS A 293 14.45 -7.05 2.83
CA LYS A 293 14.07 -6.27 4.02
C LYS A 293 14.88 -4.99 4.20
N TYR A 294 16.12 -4.95 3.66
CA TYR A 294 17.04 -3.85 3.89
C TYR A 294 17.44 -3.18 2.57
N LEU A 295 18.31 -3.80 1.77
CA LEU A 295 18.92 -3.11 0.63
C LEU A 295 17.88 -2.54 -0.36
N LEU A 296 17.00 -3.40 -0.88
CA LEU A 296 16.01 -3.00 -1.87
C LEU A 296 14.89 -2.16 -1.24
N GLN A 297 14.51 -2.46 0.01
CA GLN A 297 13.46 -1.72 0.71
C GLN A 297 13.84 -0.25 0.96
N TYR A 298 15.02 0.00 1.54
CA TYR A 298 15.47 1.37 1.76
C TYR A 298 15.78 2.08 0.45
N LEU A 299 16.29 1.37 -0.56
CA LEU A 299 16.51 1.94 -1.89
C LEU A 299 15.19 2.39 -2.53
N ILE A 300 14.13 1.57 -2.50
CA ILE A 300 12.84 1.99 -3.05
C ILE A 300 12.22 3.13 -2.24
N TYR A 301 12.40 3.20 -0.92
CA TYR A 301 11.95 4.34 -0.11
C TYR A 301 12.62 5.64 -0.54
N MET A 302 13.95 5.63 -0.73
CA MET A 302 14.70 6.81 -1.16
C MET A 302 14.27 7.26 -2.56
N ILE A 303 14.16 6.33 -3.52
CA ILE A 303 13.78 6.66 -4.89
C ILE A 303 12.31 7.08 -4.99
N LEU A 304 11.41 6.44 -4.24
CA LEU A 304 10.00 6.85 -4.16
C LEU A 304 9.87 8.24 -3.54
N GLY A 305 10.58 8.50 -2.45
CA GLY A 305 10.63 9.82 -1.82
C GLY A 305 11.12 10.88 -2.81
N ALA A 306 12.23 10.64 -3.51
CA ALA A 306 12.73 11.53 -4.55
C ALA A 306 11.73 11.74 -5.69
N HIS A 307 11.01 10.69 -6.10
CA HIS A 307 9.97 10.77 -7.12
C HIS A 307 8.80 11.66 -6.70
N ILE A 308 8.26 11.45 -5.49
CA ILE A 308 7.13 12.23 -4.96
C ILE A 308 7.57 13.68 -4.73
N LEU A 309 8.69 13.89 -4.02
CA LEU A 309 9.21 15.22 -3.73
C LEU A 309 9.57 15.99 -5.01
N GLY A 310 10.13 15.31 -6.01
CA GLY A 310 10.40 15.92 -7.32
C GLY A 310 9.11 16.40 -8.00
N ALA A 311 8.06 15.57 -8.01
CA ALA A 311 6.76 15.96 -8.56
C ALA A 311 6.14 17.16 -7.83
N LEU A 312 6.19 17.16 -6.49
CA LEU A 312 5.71 18.27 -5.65
C LEU A 312 6.52 19.55 -5.87
N LYS A 313 7.85 19.46 -5.89
CA LYS A 313 8.77 20.58 -6.15
C LYS A 313 8.47 21.21 -7.51
N HIS A 314 8.36 20.40 -8.56
CA HIS A 314 8.04 20.92 -9.90
C HIS A 314 6.68 21.59 -9.96
N HIS A 315 5.67 21.06 -9.26
CA HIS A 315 4.33 21.66 -9.28
C HIS A 315 4.22 22.94 -8.45
N PHE A 316 4.71 22.94 -7.21
CA PHE A 316 4.48 24.03 -6.25
C PHE A 316 5.58 25.09 -6.25
N VAL A 317 6.85 24.69 -6.46
CA VAL A 317 8.00 25.61 -6.41
C VAL A 317 8.33 26.11 -7.80
N ASP A 318 8.57 25.19 -8.76
CA ASP A 318 8.93 25.57 -10.12
C ASP A 318 7.71 26.04 -10.95
N LYS A 319 6.49 25.83 -10.42
CA LYS A 319 5.21 26.15 -11.08
C LYS A 319 5.02 25.45 -12.43
N HIS A 320 5.77 24.37 -12.67
CA HIS A 320 5.63 23.47 -13.81
C HIS A 320 4.44 22.54 -13.57
N LYS A 321 3.23 23.06 -13.85
CA LYS A 321 1.97 22.37 -13.54
C LYS A 321 1.89 20.98 -14.20
N ALA A 322 2.57 20.77 -15.33
CA ALA A 322 2.55 19.52 -16.09
C ALA A 322 3.09 18.30 -15.32
N ALA A 323 4.00 18.48 -14.36
CA ALA A 323 4.61 17.36 -13.63
C ALA A 323 3.56 16.47 -12.92
N ILE A 324 2.57 17.10 -12.29
CA ILE A 324 1.47 16.40 -11.60
C ILE A 324 0.23 16.29 -12.49
N LYS A 325 -0.13 17.35 -13.24
CA LYS A 325 -1.36 17.38 -14.07
C LYS A 325 -1.39 16.35 -15.19
N ARG A 326 -0.25 15.77 -15.55
CA ARG A 326 -0.21 14.68 -16.54
C ARG A 326 -0.68 13.35 -15.96
N MET A 327 -0.68 13.21 -14.63
CA MET A 327 -1.12 12.02 -13.90
C MET A 327 -2.41 12.25 -13.10
N LEU A 328 -2.78 13.50 -12.84
CA LEU A 328 -4.01 13.89 -12.15
C LEU A 328 -4.98 14.65 -13.07
N GLY A 329 -6.25 14.64 -12.70
CA GLY A 329 -7.34 15.32 -13.42
C GLY A 329 -7.36 16.80 -13.12
#